data_AF-A0A177DAL4-F1
#
_entry.id   AF-A0A177DAL4-F1
#
_cell.length_a   1.000
_cell.length_b   1.000
_cell.length_c   1.000
_cell.angle_alpha   90.00
_cell.angle_beta   90.00
_cell.angle_gamma   90.00
#
_symmetry.space_group_name_H-M   'P 1'
#
loop_
_entity.id
_entity.type
_entity.pdbx_description
1 polymer ?
#
loop_
_entity_poly.entity_id
_entity_poly.type
_entity_poly.pdbx_seq_one_letter_code
_entity_poly.pdbx_strand_id
1 'polypeptide(L)'
;MFADGLPGHEPSDVRSLALSTTQIRSKILENTRLFSKRKEKHLIEILELGVDSSRDPDTFTFTDEAQLSSHLRSARRETLGNGIDIYLLHQQHTWASLNASRDMVSTLMDHCKVGCGFSKILRCFHARHLPTEEAYSGTSHTVFTTDRSEFGWVYKYPEKKDVKSGNPWVIRHTGIYQIHNKKGSRSTLLIVNPSPNALFDDYLRKRLQQVSGRSTIISTPTIIHTMLISSHLQSWRDYLEDHETLLLKLDLKPACTALEEPLVTFDTLKEVRAIEKRILPAEPLLTALDELIRDLEQAGDHLLEANDGNKDARVAVHQSLEELRKEALSYINQGAYLQKRVQLTAQSVLDSLNLGFQQLAKGQSQNTFQMARSAREDSVAIRAITLVTSFYLPFSFVAVSLSC
;
A
#
# COMPACT_ATOMS: atom_id res chain seq x y z
N MET A 1 33.43 3.58 61.01
CA MET A 1 32.21 4.27 60.54
C MET A 1 32.14 4.01 59.05
N PHE A 2 31.37 2.99 58.67
CA PHE A 2 31.34 2.41 57.32
C PHE A 2 30.60 3.35 56.37
N ALA A 3 31.21 3.63 55.22
CA ALA A 3 30.56 4.23 54.06
C ALA A 3 30.42 3.13 53.00
N ASP A 4 29.33 2.37 53.08
CA ASP A 4 28.95 1.43 52.03
C ASP A 4 28.27 2.22 50.91
N GLY A 5 28.97 2.32 49.77
CA GLY A 5 28.41 2.74 48.50
C GLY A 5 27.49 1.65 47.97
N LEU A 6 26.19 1.95 47.94
CA LEU A 6 25.23 1.13 47.21
C LEU A 6 25.54 1.22 45.70
N PRO A 7 25.60 0.10 44.98
CA PRO A 7 25.69 0.13 43.53
C PRO A 7 24.39 0.71 42.98
N GLY A 8 24.50 1.81 42.24
CA GLY A 8 23.41 2.37 41.48
C GLY A 8 22.89 1.31 40.50
N HIS A 9 21.78 0.68 40.85
CA HIS A 9 20.99 -0.11 39.91
C HIS A 9 20.57 0.84 38.78
N GLU A 10 21.20 0.73 37.62
CA GLU A 10 20.59 1.23 36.38
C GLU A 10 19.18 0.65 36.33
N PRO A 11 18.14 1.48 36.12
CA PRO A 11 16.78 0.98 36.04
C PRO A 11 16.75 -0.06 34.92
N SER A 12 16.52 -1.32 35.31
CA SER A 12 16.30 -2.42 34.38
C SER A 12 15.33 -1.94 33.32
N ASP A 13 15.77 -1.81 32.08
CA ASP A 13 14.99 -1.26 30.98
C ASP A 13 13.65 -2.00 30.94
N VAL A 14 12.56 -1.34 31.35
CA VAL A 14 11.22 -1.94 31.42
C VAL A 14 10.81 -2.53 30.07
N ARG A 15 11.42 -2.07 28.96
CA ARG A 15 11.23 -2.62 27.62
C ARG A 15 11.88 -3.98 27.42
N SER A 16 12.96 -4.30 28.14
CA SER A 16 13.61 -5.62 28.14
C SER A 16 12.68 -6.72 28.69
N LEU A 17 11.69 -6.36 29.51
CA LEU A 17 10.67 -7.26 30.04
C LEU A 17 9.52 -7.53 29.04
N ALA A 18 9.30 -6.65 28.06
CA ALA A 18 8.15 -6.73 27.17
C ALA A 18 8.36 -7.73 26.02
N LEU A 19 9.53 -7.72 25.36
CA LEU A 19 9.91 -8.67 24.31
C LEU A 19 11.45 -8.70 24.18
N SER A 20 12.05 -9.89 24.16
CA SER A 20 13.50 -10.01 23.91
C SER A 20 13.84 -9.59 22.48
N THR A 21 14.63 -8.52 22.33
CA THR A 21 15.20 -8.07 21.05
C THR A 21 15.86 -9.22 20.29
N THR A 22 16.57 -10.11 21.02
CA THR A 22 17.22 -11.30 20.47
C THR A 22 16.22 -12.29 19.87
N GLN A 23 15.08 -12.53 20.54
CA GLN A 23 14.04 -13.42 20.03
C GLN A 23 13.36 -12.87 18.78
N ILE A 24 13.03 -11.57 18.76
CA ILE A 24 12.44 -10.91 17.58
C ILE A 24 13.42 -11.00 16.41
N ARG A 25 14.69 -10.68 16.66
CA ARG A 25 15.74 -10.74 15.64
C ARG A 25 15.92 -12.15 15.09
N SER A 26 15.98 -13.18 15.94
CA SER A 26 16.10 -14.58 15.49
C SER A 26 14.95 -14.97 14.58
N LYS A 27 13.70 -14.67 14.98
CA LYS A 27 12.50 -14.96 14.16
C LYS A 27 12.55 -14.26 12.80
N ILE A 28 13.08 -13.04 12.73
CA ILE A 28 13.24 -12.31 11.47
C ILE A 28 14.29 -12.97 10.58
N LEU A 29 15.45 -13.29 11.14
CA LEU A 29 16.55 -13.90 10.39
C LEU A 29 16.23 -15.34 9.94
N GLU A 30 15.32 -16.03 10.63
CA GLU A 30 14.79 -17.35 10.23
C GLU A 30 13.73 -17.27 9.11
N ASN A 31 13.19 -16.09 8.82
CA ASN A 31 12.16 -15.94 7.79
C ASN A 31 12.76 -16.08 6.38
N THR A 32 12.71 -17.29 5.83
CA THR A 32 13.22 -17.59 4.48
C THR A 32 12.50 -16.86 3.34
N ARG A 33 11.34 -16.23 3.59
CA ARG A 33 10.62 -15.42 2.60
C ARG A 33 11.11 -13.97 2.56
N LEU A 34 11.79 -13.50 3.60
CA LEU A 34 12.34 -12.15 3.69
C LEU A 34 13.55 -11.96 2.77
N PHE A 35 14.41 -12.97 2.65
CA PHE A 35 15.71 -12.85 1.96
C PHE A 35 15.73 -13.51 0.58
N SER A 36 16.40 -12.88 -0.39
CA SER A 36 16.59 -13.47 -1.72
C SER A 36 17.55 -14.67 -1.63
N LYS A 37 17.13 -15.79 -2.21
CA LYS A 37 17.98 -16.98 -2.41
C LYS A 37 18.94 -16.84 -3.60
N ARG A 38 18.72 -15.84 -4.45
CA ARG A 38 19.44 -15.58 -5.69
C ARG A 38 20.53 -14.55 -5.44
N LYS A 39 21.79 -14.97 -5.53
CA LYS A 39 22.97 -14.11 -5.28
C LYS A 39 23.08 -12.98 -6.28
N GLU A 40 22.70 -13.23 -7.52
CA GLU A 40 22.68 -12.23 -8.60
C GLU A 40 21.70 -11.07 -8.33
N LYS A 41 20.80 -11.23 -7.35
CA LYS A 41 19.88 -10.19 -6.91
C LYS A 41 20.36 -9.48 -5.64
N HIS A 42 21.49 -9.86 -5.04
CA HIS A 42 21.97 -9.23 -3.82
C HIS A 42 22.55 -7.85 -4.15
N LEU A 43 22.05 -6.83 -3.45
CA LEU A 43 22.44 -5.44 -3.58
C LEU A 43 22.10 -4.70 -2.28
N ILE A 44 23.15 -4.30 -1.55
CA ILE A 44 23.07 -3.27 -0.51
C ILE A 44 23.92 -2.10 -0.99
N GLU A 45 23.40 -0.89 -0.86
CA GLU A 45 24.14 0.33 -1.17
C GLU A 45 24.33 1.15 0.10
N ILE A 46 25.49 1.78 0.23
CA ILE A 46 25.82 2.68 1.32
C ILE A 46 26.20 4.02 0.72
N LEU A 47 25.54 5.08 1.19
CA LEU A 47 25.88 6.46 0.91
C LEU A 47 26.46 7.05 2.19
N GLU A 48 27.74 7.40 2.16
CA GLU A 48 28.44 7.99 3.31
C GLU A 48 28.60 9.48 3.08
N LEU A 49 28.03 10.28 4.00
CA LEU A 49 28.21 11.71 4.04
C LEU A 49 29.06 12.08 5.27
N GLY A 50 30.26 12.59 5.01
CA GLY A 50 31.13 13.17 6.02
C GLY A 50 30.63 14.51 6.54
N VAL A 51 31.46 15.16 7.37
CA VAL A 51 31.19 16.51 7.91
C VAL A 51 31.22 17.57 6.80
N ASP A 52 32.03 17.35 5.77
CA ASP A 52 32.27 18.30 4.69
C ASP A 52 31.19 18.18 3.60
N SER A 53 30.20 19.07 3.65
CA SER A 53 29.11 19.15 2.66
C SER A 53 29.59 19.56 1.26
N SER A 54 30.84 20.00 1.08
CA SER A 54 31.41 20.33 -0.23
C SER A 54 31.84 19.10 -1.03
N ARG A 55 32.08 17.96 -0.37
CA ARG A 55 32.43 16.68 -1.02
C ARG A 55 31.20 15.87 -1.36
N ASP A 56 31.20 15.33 -2.58
CA ASP A 56 30.13 14.44 -3.02
C ASP A 56 30.09 13.18 -2.13
N PRO A 57 28.91 12.59 -1.91
CA PRO A 57 28.78 11.42 -1.05
C PRO A 57 29.53 10.22 -1.65
N ASP A 58 30.28 9.52 -0.81
CA ASP A 58 30.89 8.26 -1.22
C ASP A 58 29.79 7.20 -1.35
N THR A 59 29.75 6.52 -2.49
CA THR A 59 28.74 5.51 -2.81
C THR A 59 29.40 4.15 -2.96
N PHE A 60 28.98 3.20 -2.12
CA PHE A 60 29.49 1.83 -2.14
C PHE A 60 28.35 0.86 -2.41
N THR A 61 28.60 -0.16 -3.25
CA THR A 61 27.63 -1.20 -3.57
C THR A 61 28.20 -2.58 -3.24
N PHE A 62 27.37 -3.43 -2.65
CA PHE A 62 27.77 -4.73 -2.15
C PHE A 62 26.83 -5.82 -2.66
N THR A 63 27.42 -6.87 -3.24
CA THR A 63 26.68 -8.02 -3.80
C THR A 63 26.85 -9.28 -2.96
N ASP A 64 27.72 -9.26 -1.96
CA ASP A 64 27.92 -10.37 -1.03
C ASP A 64 28.28 -9.88 0.38
N GLU A 65 28.17 -10.78 1.37
CA GLU A 65 28.45 -10.47 2.78
C GLU A 65 29.92 -10.20 3.05
N ALA A 66 30.86 -10.85 2.34
CA ALA A 66 32.28 -10.71 2.63
C ALA A 66 32.78 -9.31 2.25
N GLN A 67 32.34 -8.79 1.10
CA GLN A 67 32.61 -7.42 0.66
C GLN A 67 32.05 -6.41 1.67
N LEU A 68 30.79 -6.57 2.06
CA LEU A 68 30.13 -5.71 3.03
C LEU A 68 30.85 -5.73 4.39
N SER A 69 31.13 -6.92 4.93
CA SER A 69 31.82 -7.11 6.21
C SER A 69 33.21 -6.48 6.22
N SER A 70 33.95 -6.59 5.11
CA SER A 70 35.26 -5.96 4.96
C SER A 70 35.16 -4.43 5.04
N HIS A 71 34.24 -3.83 4.29
CA HIS A 71 34.03 -2.37 4.29
C HIS A 71 33.60 -1.84 5.66
N LEU A 72 32.62 -2.51 6.29
CA LEU A 72 32.11 -2.11 7.60
C LEU A 72 33.15 -2.22 8.71
N ARG A 73 34.17 -3.07 8.57
CA ARG A 73 35.29 -3.17 9.50
C ARG A 73 36.33 -2.05 9.31
N SER A 74 36.58 -1.64 8.07
CA SER A 74 37.49 -0.51 7.78
C SER A 74 36.88 0.83 8.18
N ALA A 75 35.60 1.07 7.83
CA ALA A 75 34.90 2.32 8.11
C ALA A 75 34.86 2.68 9.61
N ARG A 76 34.77 1.68 10.49
CA ARG A 76 34.73 1.86 11.96
C ARG A 76 35.95 2.59 12.54
N ARG A 77 37.05 2.71 11.78
CA ARG A 77 38.30 3.34 12.25
C ARG A 77 38.41 4.83 11.89
N GLU A 78 37.59 5.35 10.97
CA GLU A 78 37.86 6.67 10.35
C GLU A 78 36.84 7.77 10.68
N THR A 79 35.64 7.46 11.18
CA THR A 79 34.56 8.45 11.31
C THR A 79 34.42 9.04 12.71
N LEU A 80 35.18 10.10 12.99
CA LEU A 80 34.91 11.03 14.11
C LEU A 80 34.30 12.33 13.54
N GLY A 81 33.09 12.68 13.99
CA GLY A 81 32.42 13.94 13.65
C GLY A 81 30.98 13.79 13.13
N ASN A 82 30.33 14.94 12.94
CA ASN A 82 28.96 15.03 12.46
C ASN A 82 28.84 14.48 11.03
N GLY A 83 27.82 13.68 10.77
CA GLY A 83 27.60 13.13 9.43
C GLY A 83 26.41 12.19 9.40
N ILE A 84 26.20 11.59 8.24
CA ILE A 84 25.08 10.71 8.00
C ILE A 84 25.46 9.54 7.10
N ASP A 85 25.13 8.33 7.54
CA ASP A 85 25.25 7.11 6.73
C ASP A 85 23.85 6.67 6.30
N ILE A 86 23.66 6.45 5.00
CA ILE A 86 22.39 5.99 4.45
C ILE A 86 22.61 4.62 3.82
N TYR A 87 21.95 3.61 4.39
CA TYR A 87 21.98 2.23 3.95
C TYR A 87 20.70 1.91 3.19
N LEU A 88 20.82 1.59 1.91
CA LEU A 88 19.71 1.27 1.03
C LEU A 88 19.62 -0.25 0.86
N LEU A 89 18.50 -0.83 1.31
CA LEU A 89 18.12 -2.21 1.07
C LEU A 89 17.02 -2.24 0.01
N HIS A 90 17.26 -2.94 -1.10
CA HIS A 90 16.33 -2.93 -2.22
C HIS A 90 15.42 -4.16 -2.23
N GLN A 91 14.29 -4.06 -2.93
CA GLN A 91 13.48 -5.18 -3.41
C GLN A 91 13.29 -5.07 -4.92
N GLN A 92 13.00 -6.18 -5.58
CA GLN A 92 12.61 -6.14 -6.99
C GLN A 92 11.20 -5.52 -7.18
N HIS A 93 10.29 -5.81 -6.26
CA HIS A 93 8.97 -5.22 -6.15
C HIS A 93 8.43 -5.45 -4.73
N THR A 94 7.32 -4.80 -4.37
CA THR A 94 6.73 -4.82 -3.01
C THR A 94 6.45 -6.22 -2.46
N TRP A 95 6.11 -7.17 -3.32
CA TRP A 95 5.87 -8.57 -2.92
C TRP A 95 7.09 -9.49 -3.08
N ALA A 96 8.28 -8.96 -3.37
CA ALA A 96 9.50 -9.75 -3.50
C ALA A 96 10.20 -9.89 -2.14
N SER A 97 11.08 -10.87 -2.03
CA SER A 97 12.09 -10.85 -0.97
C SER A 97 13.03 -9.65 -1.13
N LEU A 98 13.67 -9.24 -0.05
CA LEU A 98 14.78 -8.30 -0.10
C LEU A 98 15.87 -8.82 -1.02
N ASN A 99 16.47 -7.90 -1.76
CA ASN A 99 17.66 -8.07 -2.58
C ASN A 99 18.91 -8.19 -1.68
N ALA A 100 18.86 -9.03 -0.65
CA ALA A 100 19.96 -9.26 0.28
C ALA A 100 19.87 -10.67 0.84
N SER A 101 21.02 -11.23 1.22
CA SER A 101 21.08 -12.47 2.00
C SER A 101 20.76 -12.21 3.47
N ARG A 102 20.42 -13.28 4.19
CA ARG A 102 20.29 -13.26 5.66
C ARG A 102 21.54 -12.70 6.33
N ASP A 103 22.71 -13.15 5.87
CA ASP A 103 23.98 -12.83 6.51
C ASP A 103 24.35 -11.36 6.28
N MET A 104 24.11 -10.82 5.08
CA MET A 104 24.29 -9.38 4.80
C MET A 104 23.45 -8.52 5.74
N VAL A 105 22.16 -8.85 5.90
CA VAL A 105 21.26 -8.09 6.80
C VAL A 105 21.70 -8.28 8.26
N SER A 106 22.12 -9.48 8.67
CA SER A 106 22.63 -9.69 10.03
C SER A 106 23.88 -8.85 10.30
N THR A 107 24.86 -8.87 9.40
CA THR A 107 26.10 -8.09 9.49
C THR A 107 25.79 -6.59 9.57
N LEU A 108 24.84 -6.11 8.77
CA LEU A 108 24.36 -4.72 8.82
C LEU A 108 23.72 -4.38 10.18
N MET A 109 22.83 -5.24 10.67
CA MET A 109 22.15 -5.07 11.95
C MET A 109 23.14 -5.01 13.12
N ASP A 110 24.18 -5.86 13.10
CA ASP A 110 25.25 -5.87 14.09
C ASP A 110 26.12 -4.60 14.03
N HIS A 111 26.49 -4.18 12.82
CA HIS A 111 27.29 -2.99 12.60
C HIS A 111 26.58 -1.72 13.10
N CYS A 112 25.33 -1.53 12.67
CA CYS A 112 24.51 -0.37 13.05
C CYS A 112 23.96 -0.49 14.50
N LYS A 113 24.19 -1.63 15.17
CA LYS A 113 23.65 -1.95 16.50
C LYS A 113 22.14 -1.71 16.58
N VAL A 114 21.38 -2.11 15.57
CA VAL A 114 19.95 -1.77 15.47
C VAL A 114 19.14 -2.38 16.63
N GLY A 115 18.14 -1.63 17.11
CA GLY A 115 17.18 -2.13 18.09
C GLY A 115 16.14 -3.08 17.48
N CYS A 116 15.16 -3.48 18.30
CA CYS A 116 14.05 -4.33 17.83
C CYS A 116 13.14 -3.61 16.83
N GLY A 117 13.16 -2.28 16.76
CA GLY A 117 12.41 -1.46 15.82
C GLY A 117 12.66 -1.81 14.36
N PHE A 118 13.94 -1.93 13.97
CA PHE A 118 14.27 -2.30 12.60
C PHE A 118 13.75 -3.70 12.24
N SER A 119 13.82 -4.64 13.20
CA SER A 119 13.25 -5.98 13.01
C SER A 119 11.74 -5.93 12.79
N LYS A 120 11.01 -5.01 13.44
CA LYS A 120 9.56 -4.82 13.20
C LYS A 120 9.28 -4.29 11.79
N ILE A 121 10.09 -3.33 11.32
CA ILE A 121 10.01 -2.81 9.94
C ILE A 121 10.21 -3.95 8.94
N LEU A 122 11.27 -4.77 9.13
CA LEU A 122 11.56 -5.90 8.24
C LEU A 122 10.42 -6.92 8.14
N ARG A 123 9.53 -7.03 9.14
CA ARG A 123 8.34 -7.93 9.06
C ARG A 123 7.39 -7.55 7.94
N CYS A 124 7.35 -6.28 7.56
CA CYS A 124 6.49 -5.81 6.49
C CYS A 124 6.99 -6.25 5.10
N PHE A 125 8.25 -6.67 4.99
CA PHE A 125 8.89 -7.02 3.72
C PHE A 125 9.06 -8.53 3.63
N HIS A 126 8.44 -9.17 2.64
CA HIS A 126 8.71 -10.57 2.33
C HIS A 126 8.02 -10.97 1.03
N ALA A 127 8.44 -12.11 0.48
CA ALA A 127 7.76 -12.74 -0.63
C ALA A 127 6.28 -13.01 -0.30
N ARG A 128 5.38 -12.54 -1.17
CA ARG A 128 3.92 -12.76 -1.11
C ARG A 128 3.40 -13.21 -2.47
N HIS A 129 2.38 -14.07 -2.43
CA HIS A 129 1.65 -14.51 -3.63
C HIS A 129 0.18 -14.06 -3.59
N LEU A 130 -0.25 -13.48 -2.47
CA LEU A 130 -1.58 -12.94 -2.27
C LEU A 130 -1.49 -11.52 -1.70
N PRO A 131 -2.50 -10.68 -1.98
CA PRO A 131 -2.62 -9.34 -1.41
C PRO A 131 -3.01 -9.40 0.08
N THR A 132 -2.13 -9.94 0.91
CA THR A 132 -2.32 -9.96 2.38
C THR A 132 -1.78 -8.68 2.98
N GLU A 133 -2.42 -8.23 4.07
CA GLU A 133 -2.03 -7.05 4.83
C GLU A 133 -2.03 -5.75 4.00
N GLU A 134 -2.87 -5.61 2.98
CA GLU A 134 -2.89 -4.42 2.11
C GLU A 134 -3.06 -3.12 2.92
N ALA A 135 -3.97 -3.12 3.90
CA ALA A 135 -4.28 -2.00 4.78
C ALA A 135 -3.36 -1.84 6.01
N TYR A 136 -2.37 -2.72 6.23
CA TYR A 136 -1.52 -2.68 7.42
C TYR A 136 -0.21 -1.94 7.15
N SER A 137 0.07 -0.85 7.88
CA SER A 137 1.31 -0.06 7.75
C SER A 137 2.33 -0.29 8.88
N GLY A 138 2.06 -1.24 9.79
CA GLY A 138 2.87 -1.35 11.02
C GLY A 138 2.68 -0.16 11.96
N THR A 139 3.31 -0.21 13.13
CA THR A 139 3.36 0.93 14.06
C THR A 139 4.71 1.61 13.93
N SER A 140 4.75 2.92 14.14
CA SER A 140 6.02 3.61 14.35
C SER A 140 6.74 3.03 15.57
N HIS A 141 8.05 3.22 15.62
CA HIS A 141 8.89 2.79 16.72
C HIS A 141 9.80 3.91 17.16
N THR A 142 9.75 4.24 18.45
CA THR A 142 10.58 5.26 19.08
C THR A 142 11.38 4.68 20.24
N VAL A 143 12.68 4.98 20.28
CA VAL A 143 13.55 4.72 21.43
C VAL A 143 14.37 5.97 21.69
N PHE A 144 14.20 6.55 22.87
CA PHE A 144 14.99 7.71 23.28
C PHE A 144 15.71 7.36 24.58
N THR A 145 17.03 7.27 24.50
CA THR A 145 17.94 7.10 25.63
C THR A 145 18.78 8.36 25.81
N THR A 146 19.63 8.37 26.84
CA THR A 146 20.57 9.46 27.10
C THR A 146 21.63 9.60 26.01
N ASP A 147 21.99 8.51 25.32
CA ASP A 147 23.06 8.48 24.32
C ASP A 147 22.58 8.25 22.89
N ARG A 148 21.32 7.84 22.70
CA ARG A 148 20.81 7.40 21.40
C ARG A 148 19.33 7.74 21.22
N SER A 149 18.97 8.12 20.01
CA SER A 149 17.59 8.25 19.57
C SER A 149 17.35 7.32 18.38
N GLU A 150 16.24 6.61 18.36
CA GLU A 150 15.82 5.76 17.26
C GLU A 150 14.39 6.09 16.87
N PHE A 151 14.16 6.17 15.56
CA PHE A 151 12.82 6.33 15.01
C PHE A 151 12.66 5.48 13.77
N GLY A 152 11.55 4.76 13.65
CA GLY A 152 11.34 3.87 12.53
C GLY A 152 9.88 3.64 12.17
N TRP A 153 9.61 3.46 10.88
CA TRP A 153 8.25 3.29 10.36
C TRP A 153 8.24 2.69 8.96
N VAL A 154 7.03 2.33 8.51
CA VAL A 154 6.75 1.89 7.15
C VAL A 154 5.62 2.75 6.59
N TYR A 155 5.82 3.26 5.38
CA TYR A 155 4.80 4.01 4.65
C TYR A 155 4.38 3.24 3.40
N LYS A 156 3.08 3.24 3.15
CA LYS A 156 2.48 2.64 1.96
C LYS A 156 1.86 3.73 1.10
N TYR A 157 2.12 3.66 -0.19
CA TYR A 157 1.67 4.66 -1.14
C TYR A 157 1.33 4.02 -2.48
N PRO A 158 0.37 4.59 -3.23
CA PRO A 158 0.11 4.16 -4.60
C PRO A 158 1.23 4.61 -5.53
N GLU A 159 1.56 3.76 -6.50
CA GLU A 159 2.48 4.05 -7.59
C GLU A 159 1.87 3.57 -8.90
N LYS A 160 1.97 4.40 -9.93
CA LYS A 160 1.51 4.07 -11.27
C LYS A 160 2.57 3.26 -12.01
N LYS A 161 2.16 2.14 -12.60
CA LYS A 161 2.96 1.29 -13.47
C LYS A 161 2.52 1.42 -14.90
N ASP A 162 3.47 1.28 -15.81
CA ASP A 162 3.21 1.11 -17.23
C ASP A 162 2.63 -0.28 -17.48
N VAL A 163 1.32 -0.35 -17.68
CA VAL A 163 0.61 -1.58 -18.05
C VAL A 163 -0.10 -1.37 -19.39
N LYS A 164 -0.06 -2.39 -20.26
CA LYS A 164 -0.79 -2.36 -21.54
C LYS A 164 -2.31 -2.47 -21.36
N SER A 165 -2.73 -3.11 -20.27
CA SER A 165 -4.14 -3.34 -19.94
C SER A 165 -4.30 -3.61 -18.44
N GLY A 166 -5.43 -3.23 -17.87
CA GLY A 166 -5.76 -3.49 -16.47
C GLY A 166 -5.48 -2.30 -15.56
N ASN A 167 -5.36 -2.56 -14.26
CA ASN A 167 -5.12 -1.51 -13.26
C ASN A 167 -3.64 -1.07 -13.31
N PRO A 168 -3.34 0.22 -13.62
CA PRO A 168 -1.98 0.70 -13.59
C PRO A 168 -1.46 0.90 -12.16
N TRP A 169 -2.34 0.94 -11.16
CA TRP A 169 -1.96 1.27 -9.80
C TRP A 169 -1.54 0.05 -8.98
N VAL A 170 -0.46 0.22 -8.22
CA VAL A 170 -0.08 -0.71 -7.15
C VAL A 170 0.20 0.04 -5.86
N ILE A 171 -0.03 -0.62 -4.73
CA ILE A 171 0.43 -0.11 -3.44
C ILE A 171 1.87 -0.59 -3.23
N ARG A 172 2.79 0.37 -3.08
CA ARG A 172 4.18 0.16 -2.70
C ARG A 172 4.34 0.37 -1.20
N HIS A 173 5.51 0.00 -0.68
CA HIS A 173 5.90 0.37 0.66
C HIS A 173 7.37 0.72 0.75
N THR A 174 7.71 1.61 1.66
CA THR A 174 9.09 1.95 1.99
C THR A 174 9.22 1.98 3.50
N GLY A 175 10.29 1.37 4.01
CA GLY A 175 10.62 1.36 5.42
C GLY A 175 11.78 2.29 5.67
N ILE A 176 11.73 3.08 6.75
CA ILE A 176 12.86 3.91 7.17
C ILE A 176 13.10 3.70 8.65
N TYR A 177 14.36 3.59 9.02
CA TYR A 177 14.80 3.46 10.39
C TYR A 177 16.02 4.34 10.61
N GLN A 178 15.84 5.40 11.39
CA GLN A 178 16.88 6.34 11.76
C GLN A 178 17.38 6.00 13.16
N ILE A 179 18.71 5.98 13.30
CA ILE A 179 19.42 5.99 14.57
C ILE A 179 20.21 7.28 14.62
N HIS A 180 20.14 8.00 15.72
CA HIS A 180 20.99 9.16 15.99
C HIS A 180 21.81 8.90 17.24
N ASN A 181 23.13 8.95 17.10
CA ASN A 181 24.06 8.83 18.21
C ASN A 181 24.40 10.22 18.76
N LYS A 182 23.94 10.52 19.96
CA LYS A 182 24.09 11.84 20.60
C LYS A 182 25.54 12.16 20.95
N LYS A 183 26.37 11.16 21.26
CA LYS A 183 27.79 11.36 21.62
C LYS A 183 28.66 11.72 20.41
N GLY A 184 28.33 11.17 19.25
CA GLY A 184 29.07 11.42 18.00
C GLY A 184 28.40 12.40 17.04
N SER A 185 27.18 12.86 17.38
CA SER A 185 26.29 13.67 16.53
C SER A 185 26.22 13.12 15.08
N ARG A 186 26.14 11.79 14.98
CA ARG A 186 26.09 11.06 13.70
C ARG A 186 24.77 10.32 13.58
N SER A 187 24.16 10.41 12.41
CA SER A 187 22.92 9.72 12.09
C SER A 187 23.16 8.55 11.15
N THR A 188 22.43 7.46 11.36
CA THR A 188 22.42 6.29 10.49
C THR A 188 21.00 6.04 10.06
N LEU A 189 20.74 5.98 8.75
CA LEU A 189 19.43 5.69 8.19
C LEU A 189 19.50 4.36 7.45
N LEU A 190 18.62 3.44 7.82
CA LEU A 190 18.36 2.23 7.06
C LEU A 190 17.05 2.40 6.31
N ILE A 191 17.10 2.36 4.99
CA ILE A 191 15.95 2.56 4.11
C ILE A 191 15.72 1.27 3.32
N VAL A 192 14.50 0.75 3.38
CA VAL A 192 14.07 -0.43 2.64
C VAL A 192 13.18 0.03 1.48
N ASN A 193 13.72 0.00 0.27
CA ASN A 193 13.07 0.49 -0.95
C ASN A 193 12.36 -0.63 -1.72
N PRO A 194 11.19 -0.35 -2.32
CA PRO A 194 10.44 -1.35 -3.09
C PRO A 194 11.02 -1.62 -4.49
N SER A 195 11.94 -0.77 -4.95
CA SER A 195 12.60 -0.81 -6.26
C SER A 195 13.91 -0.01 -6.20
N PRO A 196 14.96 -0.41 -6.95
CA PRO A 196 16.16 0.41 -7.14
C PRO A 196 15.90 1.76 -7.82
N ASN A 197 14.81 1.87 -8.59
CA ASN A 197 14.43 3.09 -9.31
C ASN A 197 13.23 3.78 -8.64
N ALA A 198 13.15 3.73 -7.31
CA ALA A 198 12.06 4.40 -6.59
C ALA A 198 12.21 5.93 -6.72
N LEU A 199 11.09 6.64 -6.93
CA LEU A 199 11.10 8.11 -7.10
C LEU A 199 11.82 8.83 -5.96
N PHE A 200 11.64 8.37 -4.73
CA PHE A 200 12.32 8.93 -3.56
C PHE A 200 13.84 8.72 -3.61
N ASP A 201 14.34 7.59 -4.13
CA ASP A 201 15.78 7.35 -4.26
C ASP A 201 16.41 8.33 -5.26
N ASP A 202 15.77 8.50 -6.43
CA ASP A 202 16.19 9.50 -7.42
C ASP A 202 16.15 10.93 -6.84
N TYR A 203 15.10 11.26 -6.09
CA TYR A 203 14.97 12.56 -5.45
C TYR A 203 16.07 12.80 -4.40
N LEU A 204 16.32 11.81 -3.55
CA LEU A 204 17.39 11.86 -2.55
C LEU A 204 18.75 12.06 -3.22
N ARG A 205 19.09 11.25 -4.23
CA ARG A 205 20.37 11.37 -4.95
C ARG A 205 20.55 12.74 -5.61
N LYS A 206 19.51 13.27 -6.27
CA LYS A 206 19.54 14.62 -6.84
C LYS A 206 19.79 15.70 -5.78
N ARG A 207 19.22 15.54 -4.58
CA ARG A 207 19.50 16.45 -3.46
C ARG A 207 20.91 16.32 -2.93
N LEU A 208 21.44 15.10 -2.86
CA LEU A 208 22.81 14.84 -2.42
C LEU A 208 23.86 15.36 -3.42
N GLN A 209 23.53 15.53 -4.70
CA GLN A 209 24.41 16.20 -5.67
C GLN A 209 24.58 17.70 -5.35
N GLN A 210 23.58 18.33 -4.71
CA GLN A 210 23.62 19.76 -4.38
C GLN A 210 24.32 19.98 -3.03
N VAL A 211 25.32 20.88 -2.99
CA VAL A 211 26.04 21.24 -1.75
C VAL A 211 25.07 21.74 -0.65
N SER A 212 24.09 22.57 -1.03
CA SER A 212 23.04 23.03 -0.11
C SER A 212 22.19 21.87 0.41
N GLY A 213 21.81 20.94 -0.46
CA GLY A 213 21.06 19.74 -0.09
C GLY A 213 21.83 18.86 0.90
N ARG A 214 23.11 18.60 0.64
CA ARG A 214 24.01 17.89 1.58
C ARG A 214 24.08 18.58 2.93
N SER A 215 24.33 19.90 2.92
CA SER A 215 24.44 20.68 4.15
C SER A 215 23.17 20.59 4.99
N THR A 216 21.99 20.72 4.36
CA THR A 216 20.69 20.62 5.05
C THR A 216 20.45 19.21 5.60
N ILE A 217 20.78 18.16 4.84
CA ILE A 217 20.60 16.77 5.29
C ILE A 217 21.54 16.44 6.46
N ILE A 218 22.79 16.90 6.42
CA ILE A 218 23.76 16.69 7.52
C ILE A 218 23.30 17.43 8.78
N SER A 219 22.85 18.69 8.66
CA SER A 219 22.38 19.46 9.81
C SER A 219 21.03 18.97 10.35
N THR A 220 20.17 18.48 9.47
CA THR A 220 18.78 18.14 9.78
C THR A 220 18.41 16.79 9.14
N PRO A 221 18.96 15.66 9.62
CA PRO A 221 18.72 14.34 9.03
C PRO A 221 17.25 13.93 8.99
N THR A 222 16.43 14.49 9.89
CA THR A 222 14.98 14.25 9.93
C THR A 222 14.24 14.73 8.69
N ILE A 223 14.82 15.65 7.90
CA ILE A 223 14.22 16.12 6.65
C ILE A 223 14.00 14.98 5.65
N ILE A 224 14.79 13.91 5.73
CA ILE A 224 14.67 12.75 4.84
C ILE A 224 13.30 12.08 4.99
N HIS A 225 12.72 12.07 6.20
CA HIS A 225 11.37 11.54 6.43
C HIS A 225 10.31 12.37 5.68
N THR A 226 10.39 13.69 5.80
CA THR A 226 9.50 14.64 5.09
C THR A 226 9.69 14.52 3.57
N MET A 227 10.93 14.37 3.09
CA MET A 227 11.23 14.14 1.68
C MET A 227 10.56 12.86 1.15
N LEU A 228 10.60 11.77 1.93
CA LEU A 228 9.97 10.50 1.54
C LEU A 228 8.46 10.63 1.43
N ILE A 229 7.80 11.20 2.46
CA ILE A 229 6.34 11.37 2.46
C ILE A 229 5.91 12.26 1.30
N SER A 230 6.53 13.43 1.15
CA SER A 230 6.20 14.39 0.08
C SER A 230 6.43 13.84 -1.34
N SER A 231 7.40 12.94 -1.53
CA SER A 231 7.66 12.33 -2.84
C SER A 231 6.51 11.45 -3.35
N HIS A 232 5.66 10.96 -2.46
CA HIS A 232 4.63 9.98 -2.80
C HIS A 232 3.21 10.36 -2.35
N LEU A 233 3.05 11.36 -1.48
CA LEU A 233 1.74 11.76 -0.96
C LEU A 233 0.79 12.19 -2.09
N GLN A 234 1.28 12.97 -3.06
CA GLN A 234 0.48 13.41 -4.21
C GLN A 234 -0.06 12.25 -5.05
N SER A 235 0.60 11.09 -5.07
CA SER A 235 0.13 9.93 -5.81
C SER A 235 -1.22 9.40 -5.31
N TRP A 236 -1.61 9.71 -4.07
CA TRP A 236 -2.94 9.39 -3.55
C TRP A 236 -4.05 10.13 -4.27
N ARG A 237 -3.81 11.38 -4.67
CA ARG A 237 -4.79 12.16 -5.45
C ARG A 237 -5.08 11.47 -6.78
N ASP A 238 -4.03 11.20 -7.54
CA ASP A 238 -4.14 10.58 -8.86
C ASP A 238 -4.76 9.18 -8.78
N TYR A 239 -4.42 8.45 -7.72
CA TYR A 239 -5.00 7.14 -7.42
C TYR A 239 -6.51 7.22 -7.18
N LEU A 240 -6.96 8.13 -6.32
CA LEU A 240 -8.38 8.31 -5.99
C LEU A 240 -9.16 8.84 -7.19
N GLU A 241 -8.59 9.79 -7.94
CA GLU A 241 -9.18 10.37 -9.15
C GLU A 241 -9.40 9.32 -10.25
N ASP A 242 -8.44 8.42 -10.47
CA ASP A 242 -8.57 7.34 -11.46
C ASP A 242 -9.74 6.42 -11.11
N HIS A 243 -9.86 6.01 -9.84
CA HIS A 243 -10.94 5.15 -9.38
C HIS A 243 -12.30 5.87 -9.38
N GLU A 244 -12.34 7.15 -9.05
CA GLU A 244 -13.54 7.98 -9.17
C GLU A 244 -14.00 8.10 -10.63
N THR A 245 -13.06 8.35 -11.55
CA THR A 245 -13.35 8.44 -12.99
C THR A 245 -13.90 7.12 -13.53
N LEU A 246 -13.34 5.99 -13.12
CA LEU A 246 -13.87 4.67 -13.47
C LEU A 246 -15.27 4.46 -12.91
N LEU A 247 -15.50 4.84 -11.65
CA LEU A 247 -16.81 4.70 -11.02
C LEU A 247 -17.88 5.55 -11.72
N LEU A 248 -17.56 6.81 -12.05
CA LEU A 248 -18.44 7.72 -12.79
C LEU A 248 -18.92 7.13 -14.11
N LYS A 249 -18.03 6.45 -14.85
CA LYS A 249 -18.40 5.76 -16.11
C LYS A 249 -19.39 4.62 -15.89
N LEU A 250 -19.34 3.96 -14.72
CA LEU A 250 -20.26 2.88 -14.36
C LEU A 250 -21.59 3.41 -13.85
N ASP A 251 -21.56 4.54 -13.11
CA ASP A 251 -22.71 5.23 -12.56
C ASP A 251 -23.68 5.75 -13.64
N LEU A 252 -23.15 6.11 -14.81
CA LEU A 252 -23.95 6.54 -15.96
C LEU A 252 -24.71 5.39 -16.67
N LYS A 253 -24.25 4.13 -16.53
CA LYS A 253 -24.87 2.99 -17.23
C LYS A 253 -26.31 2.71 -16.75
N PRO A 254 -26.61 2.66 -15.43
CA PRO A 254 -27.98 2.55 -14.92
C PRO A 254 -28.93 3.64 -15.40
N ALA A 255 -28.46 4.89 -15.51
CA ALA A 255 -29.29 6.03 -15.93
C ALA A 255 -29.78 5.92 -17.39
N CYS A 256 -29.11 5.12 -18.22
CA CYS A 256 -29.44 4.94 -19.64
C CYS A 256 -30.33 3.71 -19.92
N THR A 257 -30.83 3.01 -18.90
CA THR A 257 -31.63 1.76 -19.03
C THR A 257 -33.04 1.94 -19.62
N ALA A 258 -33.40 3.13 -20.11
CA ALA A 258 -34.66 3.38 -20.82
C ALA A 258 -34.66 2.83 -22.27
N LEU A 259 -33.52 2.38 -22.78
CA LEU A 259 -33.41 1.75 -24.10
C LEU A 259 -33.65 0.24 -23.96
N GLU A 260 -34.25 -0.38 -24.97
CA GLU A 260 -34.86 -1.72 -25.02
C GLU A 260 -33.94 -2.92 -24.64
N GLU A 261 -32.68 -2.68 -24.26
CA GLU A 261 -31.72 -3.67 -23.78
C GLU A 261 -31.10 -3.25 -22.43
N PRO A 262 -30.91 -4.17 -21.48
CA PRO A 262 -30.29 -3.85 -20.20
C PRO A 262 -28.80 -3.51 -20.38
N LEU A 263 -28.46 -2.22 -20.36
CA LEU A 263 -27.06 -1.72 -20.31
C LEU A 263 -26.30 -2.14 -19.05
N VAL A 264 -27.00 -2.63 -18.03
CA VAL A 264 -26.45 -3.06 -16.75
C VAL A 264 -26.43 -4.59 -16.69
N THR A 265 -25.26 -5.16 -16.45
CA THR A 265 -25.04 -6.62 -16.34
C THR A 265 -24.33 -6.97 -15.02
N PHE A 266 -24.21 -8.27 -14.73
CA PHE A 266 -23.36 -8.75 -13.63
C PHE A 266 -21.90 -8.30 -13.77
N ASP A 267 -21.41 -8.07 -14.99
CA ASP A 267 -20.06 -7.55 -15.21
C ASP A 267 -19.92 -6.10 -14.72
N THR A 268 -20.95 -5.26 -14.91
CA THR A 268 -20.97 -3.90 -14.33
C THR A 268 -20.84 -3.96 -12.81
N LEU A 269 -21.58 -4.86 -12.15
CA LEU A 269 -21.46 -5.04 -10.69
C LEU A 269 -20.07 -5.51 -10.29
N LYS A 270 -19.49 -6.46 -11.04
CA LYS A 270 -18.15 -6.97 -10.80
C LYS A 270 -17.08 -5.88 -10.94
N GLU A 271 -17.23 -4.98 -11.90
CA GLU A 271 -16.36 -3.81 -12.07
C GLU A 271 -16.46 -2.84 -10.89
N VAL A 272 -17.68 -2.52 -10.42
CA VAL A 272 -17.88 -1.68 -9.22
C VAL A 272 -17.24 -2.32 -7.98
N ARG A 273 -17.44 -3.62 -7.76
CA ARG A 273 -16.81 -4.37 -6.64
C ARG A 273 -15.29 -4.44 -6.76
N ALA A 274 -14.75 -4.47 -7.97
CA ALA A 274 -13.31 -4.42 -8.18
C ALA A 274 -12.74 -3.05 -7.79
N ILE A 275 -13.45 -1.95 -8.08
CA ILE A 275 -13.10 -0.61 -7.61
C ILE A 275 -13.17 -0.55 -6.09
N GLU A 276 -14.27 -1.04 -5.49
CA GLU A 276 -14.46 -1.11 -4.02
C GLU A 276 -13.27 -1.75 -3.32
N LYS A 277 -12.85 -2.92 -3.79
CA LYS A 277 -11.73 -3.65 -3.22
C LYS A 277 -10.41 -2.87 -3.28
N ARG A 278 -10.20 -2.07 -4.34
CA ARG A 278 -8.97 -1.28 -4.51
C ARG A 278 -8.95 -0.05 -3.64
N ILE A 279 -10.09 0.60 -3.43
CA ILE A 279 -10.17 1.80 -2.58
C ILE A 279 -10.27 1.46 -1.08
N LEU A 280 -10.64 0.23 -0.73
CA LEU A 280 -10.83 -0.21 0.65
C LEU A 280 -9.59 0.04 1.54
N PRO A 281 -8.34 -0.20 1.08
CA PRO A 281 -7.16 0.08 1.90
C PRO A 281 -6.83 1.57 2.01
N ALA A 282 -7.41 2.48 1.21
CA ALA A 282 -6.98 3.87 1.17
C ALA A 282 -7.14 4.58 2.52
N GLU A 283 -8.34 4.49 3.11
CA GLU A 283 -8.63 5.10 4.41
C GLU A 283 -7.69 4.62 5.53
N PRO A 284 -7.57 3.30 5.82
CA PRO A 284 -6.67 2.86 6.90
C PRO A 284 -5.20 3.21 6.64
N LEU A 285 -4.74 3.22 5.38
CA LEU A 285 -3.36 3.59 5.06
C LEU A 285 -3.09 5.08 5.25
N LEU A 286 -4.03 5.94 4.86
CA LEU A 286 -3.93 7.39 5.04
C LEU A 286 -4.11 7.79 6.51
N THR A 287 -4.98 7.12 7.26
CA THR A 287 -5.10 7.30 8.71
C THR A 287 -3.80 6.91 9.42
N ALA A 288 -3.19 5.79 9.04
CA ALA A 288 -1.89 5.40 9.57
C ALA A 288 -0.79 6.42 9.19
N LEU A 289 -0.91 7.12 8.05
CA LEU A 289 -0.02 8.22 7.70
C LEU A 289 -0.24 9.46 8.59
N ASP A 290 -1.48 9.86 8.90
CA ASP A 290 -1.76 10.96 9.86
C ASP A 290 -1.12 10.67 11.23
N GLU A 291 -1.31 9.45 11.73
CA GLU A 291 -0.70 8.98 12.98
C GLU A 291 0.83 9.01 12.91
N LEU A 292 1.40 8.49 11.83
CA LEU A 292 2.84 8.52 11.61
C LEU A 292 3.40 9.95 11.58
N ILE A 293 2.72 10.89 10.93
CA ILE A 293 3.18 12.28 10.87
C ILE A 293 3.21 12.88 12.28
N ARG A 294 2.19 12.62 13.12
CA ARG A 294 2.19 13.05 14.53
C ARG A 294 3.32 12.42 15.33
N ASP A 295 3.57 11.13 15.13
CA ASP A 295 4.68 10.43 15.80
C ASP A 295 6.04 10.99 15.36
N LEU A 296 6.16 11.38 14.10
CA LEU A 296 7.36 12.00 13.55
C LEU A 296 7.55 13.43 14.06
N GLU A 297 6.47 14.21 14.26
CA GLU A 297 6.54 15.52 14.91
C GLU A 297 7.10 15.39 16.33
N GLN A 298 6.57 14.45 17.12
CA GLN A 298 7.04 14.18 18.49
C GLN A 298 8.48 13.64 18.52
N ALA A 299 8.81 12.72 17.60
CA ALA A 299 10.16 12.19 17.49
C ALA A 299 11.16 13.24 16.98
N GLY A 300 10.70 14.16 16.14
CA GLY A 300 11.47 15.26 15.60
C GLY A 300 12.03 16.15 16.68
N ASP A 301 11.25 16.46 17.72
CA ASP A 301 11.74 17.22 18.87
C ASP A 301 12.94 16.54 19.54
N HIS A 302 12.86 15.22 19.78
CA HIS A 302 13.96 14.46 20.39
C HIS A 302 15.16 14.18 19.47
N LEU A 303 14.95 14.12 18.16
CA LEU A 303 16.01 13.93 17.17
C LEU A 303 16.75 15.24 16.88
N LEU A 304 16.07 16.38 17.00
CA LEU A 304 16.62 17.71 16.74
C LEU A 304 17.21 18.36 18.00
N GLU A 305 16.68 18.11 19.19
CA GLU A 305 17.33 18.51 20.46
C GLU A 305 18.74 17.93 20.62
N ALA A 306 19.01 16.78 19.98
CA ALA A 306 20.33 16.16 19.96
C ALA A 306 21.32 16.82 18.97
N ASN A 307 20.82 17.60 18.00
CA ASN A 307 21.60 18.32 17.01
C ASN A 307 21.49 19.83 17.30
N ASP A 308 22.37 20.31 18.18
CA ASP A 308 22.42 21.63 18.85
C ASP A 308 22.46 22.89 17.95
N GLY A 309 21.83 22.89 16.79
CA GLY A 309 21.91 23.99 15.83
C GLY A 309 20.92 23.84 14.69
N ASN A 310 19.75 24.46 14.87
CA ASN A 310 19.05 25.29 13.88
C ASN A 310 17.54 25.28 14.20
N LYS A 311 17.11 26.20 15.08
CA LYS A 311 15.70 26.38 15.46
C LYS A 311 14.82 26.61 14.22
N ASP A 312 15.34 27.31 13.21
CA ASP A 312 14.61 27.61 11.98
C ASP A 312 14.38 26.35 11.15
N ALA A 313 15.35 25.44 11.08
CA ALA A 313 15.19 24.15 10.42
C ALA A 313 14.13 23.28 11.11
N ARG A 314 14.08 23.28 12.46
CA ARG A 314 13.03 22.58 13.21
C ARG A 314 11.65 23.13 12.88
N VAL A 315 11.50 24.45 12.89
CA VAL A 315 10.23 25.12 12.55
C VAL A 315 9.82 24.78 11.12
N ALA A 316 10.75 24.83 10.16
CA ALA A 316 10.48 24.49 8.77
C ALA A 316 10.05 23.03 8.58
N VAL A 317 10.71 22.07 9.24
CA VAL A 317 10.32 20.65 9.21
C VAL A 317 8.92 20.46 9.80
N HIS A 318 8.64 21.08 10.96
CA HIS A 318 7.32 20.98 11.59
C HIS A 318 6.20 21.57 10.71
N GLN A 319 6.42 22.74 10.11
CA GLN A 319 5.49 23.34 9.16
C GLN A 319 5.24 22.43 7.95
N SER A 320 6.30 21.84 7.38
CA SER A 320 6.17 20.90 6.26
C SER A 320 5.39 19.65 6.66
N LEU A 321 5.58 19.12 7.88
CA LEU A 321 4.81 17.99 8.37
C LEU A 321 3.33 18.34 8.56
N GLU A 322 3.03 19.53 9.09
CA GLU A 322 1.65 20.02 9.24
C GLU A 322 0.95 20.16 7.88
N GLU A 323 1.64 20.65 6.85
CA GLU A 323 1.13 20.73 5.48
C GLU A 323 0.83 19.34 4.90
N LEU A 324 1.78 18.40 5.01
CA LEU A 324 1.58 17.01 4.57
C LEU A 324 0.42 16.33 5.31
N ARG A 325 0.23 16.66 6.59
CA ARG A 325 -0.87 16.15 7.40
C ARG A 325 -2.22 16.67 6.93
N LYS A 326 -2.32 17.97 6.64
CA LYS A 326 -3.53 18.59 6.06
C LYS A 326 -3.87 17.96 4.72
N GLU A 327 -2.88 17.71 3.88
CA GLU A 327 -3.05 17.02 2.60
C GLU A 327 -3.52 15.57 2.80
N ALA A 328 -2.90 14.80 3.70
CA ALA A 328 -3.34 13.45 4.04
C ALA A 328 -4.79 13.40 4.53
N LEU A 329 -5.20 14.34 5.40
CA LEU A 329 -6.59 14.47 5.87
C LEU A 329 -7.58 14.76 4.73
N SER A 330 -7.17 15.54 3.72
CA SER A 330 -7.98 15.75 2.52
C SER A 330 -8.21 14.45 1.77
N TYR A 331 -7.17 13.62 1.60
CA TYR A 331 -7.29 12.31 0.96
C TYR A 331 -8.08 11.30 1.80
N ILE A 332 -8.02 11.35 3.14
CA ILE A 332 -8.89 10.53 4.00
C ILE A 332 -10.36 10.84 3.70
N ASN A 333 -10.71 12.12 3.69
CA ASN A 333 -12.08 12.56 3.40
C ASN A 333 -12.53 12.17 1.98
N GLN A 334 -11.64 12.31 0.99
CA GLN A 334 -11.93 11.89 -0.38
C GLN A 334 -12.10 10.37 -0.49
N GLY A 335 -11.26 9.59 0.20
CA GLY A 335 -11.36 8.13 0.27
C GLY A 335 -12.70 7.67 0.87
N ALA A 336 -13.10 8.27 1.99
CA ALA A 336 -14.38 8.00 2.64
C ALA A 336 -15.59 8.36 1.74
N TYR A 337 -15.52 9.52 1.07
CA TYR A 337 -16.52 9.91 0.08
C TYR A 337 -16.62 8.88 -1.06
N LEU A 338 -15.49 8.48 -1.64
CA LEU A 338 -15.45 7.55 -2.75
C LEU A 338 -15.94 6.16 -2.34
N GLN A 339 -15.61 5.67 -1.14
CA GLN A 339 -16.15 4.42 -0.60
C GLN A 339 -17.67 4.45 -0.49
N LYS A 340 -18.23 5.52 0.09
CA LYS A 340 -19.69 5.71 0.18
C LYS A 340 -20.32 5.73 -1.20
N ARG A 341 -19.69 6.42 -2.16
CA ARG A 341 -20.18 6.49 -3.54
C ARG A 341 -20.18 5.12 -4.22
N VAL A 342 -19.12 4.34 -4.07
CA VAL A 342 -19.03 2.97 -4.63
C VAL A 342 -20.16 2.10 -4.08
N GLN A 343 -20.46 2.18 -2.78
CA GLN A 343 -21.56 1.44 -2.17
C GLN A 343 -22.92 1.83 -2.79
N LEU A 344 -23.17 3.12 -2.98
CA LEU A 344 -24.39 3.62 -3.62
C LEU A 344 -24.50 3.18 -5.08
N THR A 345 -23.43 3.26 -5.86
CA THR A 345 -23.42 2.79 -7.26
C THR A 345 -23.62 1.28 -7.32
N ALA A 346 -23.01 0.49 -6.42
CA ALA A 346 -23.23 -0.95 -6.35
C ALA A 346 -24.71 -1.28 -6.06
N GLN A 347 -25.34 -0.53 -5.15
CA GLN A 347 -26.77 -0.69 -4.85
C GLN A 347 -27.64 -0.32 -6.05
N SER A 348 -27.37 0.81 -6.71
CA SER A 348 -28.10 1.24 -7.91
C SER A 348 -28.01 0.22 -9.06
N VAL A 349 -26.82 -0.36 -9.27
CA VAL A 349 -26.60 -1.44 -10.25
C VAL A 349 -27.42 -2.68 -9.88
N LEU A 350 -27.44 -3.07 -8.61
CA LEU A 350 -28.24 -4.21 -8.13
C LEU A 350 -29.74 -3.97 -8.31
N ASP A 351 -30.23 -2.77 -7.98
CA ASP A 351 -31.64 -2.42 -8.14
C ASP A 351 -32.03 -2.44 -9.63
N SER A 352 -31.16 -1.93 -10.50
CA SER A 352 -31.37 -1.97 -11.96
C SER A 352 -31.42 -3.40 -12.50
N LEU A 353 -30.54 -4.29 -12.03
CA LEU A 353 -30.56 -5.70 -12.40
C LEU A 353 -31.87 -6.38 -11.94
N ASN A 354 -32.30 -6.12 -10.71
CA ASN A 354 -33.54 -6.66 -10.16
C ASN A 354 -34.77 -6.19 -10.95
N LEU A 355 -34.83 -4.90 -11.31
CA LEU A 355 -35.89 -4.35 -12.15
C LEU A 355 -35.89 -4.98 -13.55
N GLY A 356 -34.72 -5.17 -14.15
CA GLY A 356 -34.57 -5.89 -15.43
C GLY A 356 -35.12 -7.32 -15.35
N PHE A 357 -34.79 -8.07 -14.30
CA PHE A 357 -35.34 -9.41 -14.09
C PHE A 357 -36.86 -9.41 -13.89
N GLN A 358 -37.40 -8.44 -13.15
CA GLN A 358 -38.85 -8.30 -12.98
C GLN A 358 -39.56 -7.99 -14.30
N GLN A 359 -38.98 -7.12 -15.14
CA GLN A 359 -39.52 -6.82 -16.47
C GLN A 359 -39.49 -8.04 -17.39
N LEU A 360 -38.38 -8.79 -17.41
CA LEU A 360 -38.26 -10.03 -18.18
C LEU A 360 -39.30 -11.07 -17.72
N ALA A 361 -39.45 -11.27 -16.41
CA ALA A 361 -40.45 -12.18 -15.85
C ALA A 361 -41.88 -11.77 -16.22
N LYS A 362 -42.19 -10.47 -16.18
CA LYS A 362 -43.49 -9.93 -16.59
C LYS A 362 -43.74 -10.14 -18.08
N GLY A 363 -42.76 -9.85 -18.93
CA GLY A 363 -42.84 -10.08 -20.38
C GLY A 363 -43.04 -11.56 -20.72
N GLN A 364 -42.29 -12.45 -20.07
CA GLN A 364 -42.46 -13.90 -20.24
C GLN A 364 -43.84 -14.37 -19.77
N SER A 365 -44.34 -13.85 -18.64
CA SER A 365 -45.69 -14.14 -18.17
C SER A 365 -46.77 -13.65 -19.14
N GLN A 366 -46.60 -12.48 -19.74
CA GLN A 366 -47.51 -11.95 -20.75
C GLN A 366 -47.49 -12.78 -22.03
N ASN A 367 -46.32 -13.14 -22.53
CA ASN A 367 -46.17 -14.01 -23.70
C ASN A 367 -46.78 -15.40 -23.45
N THR A 368 -46.55 -15.97 -22.26
CA THR A 368 -47.16 -17.25 -21.85
C THR A 368 -48.68 -17.15 -21.76
N PHE A 369 -49.21 -16.04 -21.24
CA PHE A 369 -50.64 -15.77 -21.20
C PHE A 369 -51.24 -15.66 -22.61
N GLN A 370 -50.56 -14.96 -23.53
CA GLN A 370 -50.98 -14.86 -24.93
C GLN A 370 -50.95 -16.22 -25.63
N MET A 371 -49.89 -17.02 -25.42
CA MET A 371 -49.80 -18.39 -25.93
C MET A 371 -50.93 -19.28 -25.39
N ALA A 372 -51.21 -19.22 -24.08
CA ALA A 372 -52.31 -19.98 -23.47
C ALA A 372 -53.68 -19.55 -24.02
N ARG A 373 -53.87 -18.24 -24.26
CA ARG A 373 -55.09 -17.72 -24.89
C ARG A 373 -55.24 -18.21 -26.33
N SER A 374 -54.18 -18.11 -27.14
CA SER A 374 -54.18 -18.61 -28.53
C SER A 374 -54.48 -20.10 -28.58
N ALA A 375 -53.81 -20.91 -27.75
CA ALA A 375 -54.05 -22.36 -27.68
C ALA A 375 -55.49 -22.70 -27.27
N ARG A 376 -56.10 -21.89 -26.40
CA ARG A 376 -57.53 -22.03 -26.04
C ARG A 376 -58.44 -21.70 -27.22
N GLU A 377 -58.17 -20.60 -27.93
CA GLU A 377 -58.92 -20.20 -29.13
C GLU A 377 -58.82 -21.27 -30.22
N ASP A 378 -57.63 -21.82 -30.46
CA ASP A 378 -57.39 -22.95 -31.38
C ASP A 378 -58.13 -24.21 -30.94
N SER A 379 -58.13 -24.55 -29.64
CA SER A 379 -58.88 -25.70 -29.13
C SER A 379 -60.39 -25.57 -29.34
N VAL A 380 -60.94 -24.36 -29.18
CA VAL A 380 -62.35 -24.07 -29.47
C VAL A 380 -62.63 -24.25 -30.96
N ALA A 381 -61.77 -23.73 -31.84
CA ALA A 381 -61.92 -23.88 -33.29
C ALA A 381 -61.86 -25.36 -33.73
N ILE A 382 -60.89 -26.13 -33.22
CA ILE A 382 -60.75 -27.57 -33.51
C ILE A 382 -61.99 -28.34 -33.05
N ARG A 383 -62.50 -28.07 -31.84
CA ARG A 383 -63.73 -28.70 -31.35
C ARG A 383 -64.91 -28.40 -32.27
N ALA A 384 -65.09 -27.16 -32.71
CA ALA A 384 -66.16 -26.79 -33.62
C ALA A 384 -66.05 -27.52 -34.97
N ILE A 385 -64.86 -27.53 -35.58
CA ILE A 385 -64.61 -28.26 -36.83
C ILE A 385 -64.93 -29.75 -36.66
N THR A 386 -64.41 -30.36 -35.59
CA THR A 386 -64.60 -31.80 -35.30
C THR A 386 -66.08 -32.14 -35.17
N LEU A 387 -66.84 -31.30 -34.47
CA LEU A 387 -68.28 -31.46 -34.27
C LEU A 387 -69.01 -31.38 -35.62
N VAL A 388 -68.71 -30.36 -36.43
CA VAL A 388 -69.29 -30.21 -37.78
C VAL A 388 -68.94 -31.41 -38.65
N THR A 389 -67.67 -31.84 -38.70
CA THR A 389 -67.25 -33.02 -39.48
C THR A 389 -67.88 -34.30 -38.96
N SER A 390 -68.02 -34.48 -37.65
CA SER A 390 -68.62 -35.68 -37.05
C SER A 390 -70.10 -35.82 -37.39
N PHE A 391 -70.82 -34.70 -37.57
CA PHE A 391 -72.18 -34.73 -38.09
C PHE A 391 -72.20 -34.90 -39.61
N TYR A 392 -71.44 -34.10 -40.36
CA TYR A 392 -71.53 -34.09 -41.81
C TYR A 392 -70.96 -35.34 -42.48
N LEU A 393 -69.89 -35.96 -41.96
CA LEU A 393 -69.25 -37.14 -42.59
C LEU A 393 -70.20 -38.34 -42.71
N PRO A 394 -70.86 -38.81 -41.63
CA PRO A 394 -71.81 -39.92 -41.71
C PRO A 394 -72.98 -39.63 -42.66
N PHE A 395 -73.56 -38.42 -42.60
CA PHE A 395 -74.68 -38.05 -43.47
C PHE A 395 -74.26 -37.91 -44.93
N SER A 396 -73.07 -37.38 -45.21
CA SER A 396 -72.54 -37.30 -46.58
C SER A 396 -72.25 -38.68 -47.15
N PHE A 397 -71.75 -39.62 -46.33
CA PHE A 397 -71.53 -41.01 -46.74
C PHE A 397 -72.85 -41.70 -47.12
N VAL A 398 -73.90 -41.50 -46.31
CA VAL A 398 -75.26 -41.99 -46.60
C VAL A 398 -75.80 -41.37 -47.90
N ALA A 399 -75.67 -40.05 -48.08
CA ALA A 399 -76.16 -39.36 -49.27
C ALA A 399 -75.50 -39.85 -50.57
N VAL A 400 -74.19 -40.11 -50.54
CA VAL A 400 -73.45 -40.68 -51.69
C VAL A 400 -73.86 -42.13 -51.95
N SER A 401 -74.07 -42.94 -50.91
CA SER A 401 -74.52 -44.34 -51.06
C SER A 401 -75.97 -44.49 -51.56
N LEU A 402 -76.80 -43.46 -51.42
CA LEU A 402 -78.15 -43.40 -51.97
C LEU A 402 -78.19 -42.83 -53.41
N SER A 403 -77.06 -42.27 -53.90
CA SER A 403 -76.94 -41.64 -55.21
C SER A 403 -76.20 -42.50 -56.25
N CYS A 404 -75.71 -43.67 -55.86
CA CYS A 404 -75.27 -44.78 -56.72
C CYS A 404 -76.32 -45.89 -56.63
#